data_AF-A0A9E5BMX9-F1
#
_entry.id   AF-A0A9E5BMX9-F1
#
_cell.length_a   1.000
_cell.length_b   1.000
_cell.length_c   1.000
_cell.angle_alpha   90.00
_cell.angle_beta   90.00
_cell.angle_gamma   90.00
#
_symmetry.space_group_name_H-M   'P 1'
#
loop_
_entity.id
_entity.type
_entity.pdbx_description
1 polymer ?
#
loop_
_entity_poly.entity_id
_entity_poly.type
_entity_poly.pdbx_seq_one_letter_code
_entity_poly.pdbx_strand_id
1 'polypeptide(L)'
;TQNQFDPIPIGERMWIVPSWHPKPSAPEAICLAMDPGLAFGTGSHPTTRLCLEWLEQYSASGICKSQSVLDYGCGSGILAIAAKKLGFQTVFGTDIDPQAIESARANANQNQTDIEFQLPDDIDVAIGSRLFDVVIANILANPLQVLAPALIARVQDGGQLILSGILERQAQEVIDCYKNAIPLSIWRVSEGWVCLHGQKPVSMPNQISNAPLIEDAEIPNRVIAGTFVAKINRHRPQALFIATGLFITISCFVVWSLWRIPILHFLAPSIDKNPSPIALHGFELIQTMDRVICKVLPCARAAAIDFKAWRFQLANLGMDEAKRGEEVQSILQIELQNRLLIPVAIPHLELTLSDADENTITQILIGPREWLPKTWQNAHPDFEQTGAPPKEQFNLSIPLRLPANVAGYRLRVAYPPFTQPPSL
;
A
#
# COMPACT_ATOMS: atom_id res chain seq x y z
N THR A 1 -31.45 -2.35 4.71
CA THR A 1 -32.16 -2.77 5.94
C THR A 1 -31.43 -3.96 6.51
N GLN A 2 -31.25 -4.05 7.84
CA GLN A 2 -30.37 -5.04 8.52
C GLN A 2 -30.63 -6.52 8.14
N ASN A 3 -31.82 -6.85 7.62
CA ASN A 3 -32.22 -8.18 7.13
C ASN A 3 -31.55 -8.67 5.84
N GLN A 4 -30.58 -7.94 5.27
CA GLN A 4 -29.86 -8.37 4.06
C GLN A 4 -28.58 -9.17 4.34
N PHE A 5 -28.17 -9.30 5.61
CA PHE A 5 -26.92 -9.96 5.99
C PHE A 5 -27.19 -11.18 6.86
N ASP A 6 -27.38 -12.34 6.23
CA ASP A 6 -27.48 -13.61 6.92
C ASP A 6 -26.11 -14.09 7.41
N PRO A 7 -26.06 -14.95 8.45
CA PRO A 7 -24.82 -15.61 8.88
C PRO A 7 -24.16 -16.36 7.71
N ILE A 8 -22.86 -16.14 7.53
CA ILE A 8 -22.11 -16.69 6.41
C ILE A 8 -21.30 -17.89 6.92
N PRO A 9 -21.57 -19.12 6.47
CA PRO A 9 -20.71 -20.26 6.76
C PRO A 9 -19.37 -20.10 6.05
N ILE A 10 -18.29 -20.43 6.75
CA ILE A 10 -16.92 -20.42 6.24
C ILE A 10 -16.26 -21.75 6.63
N GLY A 11 -15.79 -22.49 5.63
CA GLY A 11 -15.20 -23.80 5.86
C GLY A 11 -16.18 -24.79 6.51
N GLU A 12 -15.71 -25.57 7.48
CA GLU A 12 -16.49 -26.65 8.09
C GLU A 12 -17.26 -26.21 9.34
N ARG A 13 -16.64 -25.39 10.19
CA ARG A 13 -17.15 -25.06 11.53
C ARG A 13 -17.23 -23.56 11.80
N MET A 14 -16.62 -22.71 10.98
CA MET A 14 -16.63 -21.27 11.22
C MET A 14 -17.83 -20.57 10.60
N TRP A 15 -18.29 -19.52 11.28
CA TRP A 15 -19.42 -18.71 10.85
C TRP A 15 -19.13 -17.24 11.10
N ILE A 16 -19.40 -16.39 10.13
CA ILE A 16 -19.45 -14.94 10.33
C ILE A 16 -20.89 -14.58 10.67
N VAL A 17 -21.09 -13.98 11.84
CA VAL A 17 -22.43 -13.74 12.41
C VAL A 17 -22.58 -12.27 12.76
N PRO A 18 -23.46 -11.52 12.08
CA PRO A 18 -23.79 -10.16 12.51
C PRO A 18 -24.42 -10.16 13.92
N SER A 19 -24.19 -9.10 14.70
CA SER A 19 -24.62 -9.01 16.12
C SER A 19 -26.12 -9.16 16.33
N TRP A 20 -26.93 -8.85 15.32
CA TRP A 20 -28.40 -8.97 15.35
C TRP A 20 -28.92 -10.35 14.96
N HIS A 21 -28.07 -11.30 14.55
CA HIS A 21 -28.47 -12.68 14.26
C HIS A 21 -28.17 -13.63 15.43
N PRO A 22 -29.04 -14.64 15.67
CA PRO A 22 -28.73 -15.71 16.61
C PRO A 22 -27.51 -16.49 16.12
N LYS A 23 -26.65 -16.90 17.06
CA LYS A 23 -25.54 -17.81 16.76
C LYS A 23 -26.08 -19.15 16.25
N PRO A 24 -25.44 -19.78 15.25
CA PRO A 24 -25.75 -21.14 14.83
C PRO A 24 -25.81 -22.12 16.01
N SER A 25 -26.76 -23.05 15.97
CA SER A 25 -27.03 -24.00 17.06
C SER A 25 -26.04 -25.17 17.12
N ALA A 26 -25.16 -25.31 16.12
CA ALA A 26 -24.19 -26.39 16.04
C ALA A 26 -23.15 -26.28 17.19
N PRO A 27 -22.97 -27.33 18.02
CA PRO A 27 -22.12 -27.27 19.22
C PRO A 27 -20.65 -26.90 18.95
N GLU A 28 -20.12 -27.34 17.81
CA GLU A 28 -18.75 -27.15 17.37
C GLU A 28 -18.51 -25.86 16.57
N ALA A 29 -19.56 -25.05 16.36
CA ALA A 29 -19.51 -23.84 15.56
C ALA A 29 -18.64 -22.76 16.20
N ILE A 30 -17.71 -22.22 15.41
CA ILE A 30 -16.85 -21.10 15.78
C ILE A 30 -17.45 -19.83 15.18
N CYS A 31 -18.11 -19.04 16.01
CA CYS A 31 -18.76 -17.81 15.57
C CYS A 31 -17.80 -16.61 15.66
N LEU A 32 -17.60 -15.93 14.53
CA LEU A 32 -16.95 -14.63 14.40
C LEU A 32 -18.04 -13.57 14.36
N ALA A 33 -18.22 -12.84 15.47
CA ALA A 33 -19.21 -11.78 15.56
C ALA A 33 -18.69 -10.55 14.80
N MET A 34 -19.24 -10.27 13.62
CA MET A 34 -18.78 -9.18 12.75
C MET A 34 -19.98 -8.43 12.19
N ASP A 35 -20.07 -7.14 12.50
CA ASP A 35 -21.15 -6.30 11.99
C ASP A 35 -20.72 -5.67 10.65
N PRO A 36 -21.57 -5.74 9.60
CA PRO A 36 -21.40 -4.95 8.40
C PRO A 36 -21.12 -3.47 8.73
N GLY A 37 -19.98 -2.94 8.29
CA GLY A 37 -19.52 -1.60 8.68
C GLY A 37 -18.44 -1.03 7.75
N LEU A 38 -17.88 0.12 8.14
CA LEU A 38 -16.96 0.93 7.33
C LEU A 38 -15.55 0.33 7.15
N ALA A 39 -15.16 -0.63 7.97
CA ALA A 39 -13.85 -1.26 7.89
C ALA A 39 -13.84 -2.43 6.90
N PHE A 40 -12.78 -2.53 6.09
CA PHE A 40 -12.57 -3.63 5.15
C PHE A 40 -12.42 -4.97 5.91
N GLY A 41 -12.96 -6.06 5.35
CA GLY A 41 -12.87 -7.40 5.97
C GLY A 41 -14.09 -7.83 6.78
N THR A 42 -15.31 -7.60 6.28
CA THR A 42 -16.55 -8.18 6.84
C THR A 42 -16.62 -9.71 6.65
N GLY A 43 -15.69 -10.28 5.88
CA GLY A 43 -15.52 -11.71 5.67
C GLY A 43 -16.38 -12.33 4.56
N SER A 44 -17.22 -11.55 3.90
CA SER A 44 -17.96 -11.98 2.70
C SER A 44 -17.07 -12.09 1.46
N HIS A 45 -15.97 -11.34 1.40
CA HIS A 45 -15.10 -11.32 0.22
C HIS A 45 -14.31 -12.64 0.08
N PRO A 46 -14.12 -13.17 -1.15
CA PRO A 46 -13.45 -14.44 -1.40
C PRO A 46 -12.05 -14.53 -0.77
N THR A 47 -11.29 -13.43 -0.78
CA THR A 47 -9.93 -13.40 -0.23
C THR A 47 -9.88 -13.63 1.28
N THR A 48 -10.85 -13.08 2.02
CA THR A 48 -10.98 -13.31 3.46
C THR A 48 -11.44 -14.73 3.74
N ARG A 49 -12.41 -15.24 2.99
CA ARG A 49 -12.88 -16.62 3.09
C ARG A 49 -11.73 -17.62 2.91
N LEU A 50 -10.90 -17.44 1.88
CA LEU A 50 -9.75 -18.30 1.63
C LEU A 50 -8.77 -18.32 2.81
N CYS A 51 -8.43 -17.16 3.39
CA CYS A 51 -7.54 -17.11 4.56
C CYS A 51 -8.16 -17.78 5.79
N LEU A 52 -9.46 -17.59 6.02
CA LEU A 52 -10.19 -18.23 7.11
C LEU A 52 -10.21 -19.76 6.94
N GLU A 53 -10.54 -20.26 5.76
CA GLU A 53 -10.50 -21.70 5.47
C GLU A 53 -9.10 -22.31 5.64
N TRP A 54 -8.05 -21.54 5.30
CA TRP A 54 -6.67 -21.97 5.53
C TRP A 54 -6.38 -22.09 7.02
N LEU A 55 -6.73 -21.07 7.81
CA LEU A 55 -6.57 -21.07 9.27
C LEU A 55 -7.29 -22.24 9.93
N GLU A 56 -8.52 -22.53 9.51
CA GLU A 56 -9.30 -23.64 10.04
C GLU A 56 -8.64 -24.99 9.75
N GLN A 57 -8.29 -25.25 8.48
CA GLN A 57 -7.62 -26.49 8.08
C GLN A 57 -6.28 -26.67 8.80
N TYR A 58 -5.51 -25.59 8.92
CA TYR A 58 -4.23 -25.62 9.62
C TYR A 58 -4.41 -25.87 11.13
N SER A 59 -5.41 -25.27 11.76
CA SER A 59 -5.71 -25.51 13.18
C SER A 59 -6.17 -26.96 13.46
N ALA A 60 -6.87 -27.59 12.51
CA ALA A 60 -7.35 -28.97 12.63
C ALA A 60 -6.21 -30.00 12.73
N SER A 61 -5.00 -29.65 12.31
CA SER A 61 -3.79 -30.47 12.51
C SER A 61 -3.37 -30.64 13.98
N GLY A 62 -3.94 -29.83 14.89
CA GLY A 62 -3.66 -29.88 16.33
C GLY A 62 -2.40 -29.14 16.79
N ILE A 63 -1.66 -28.51 15.87
CA ILE A 63 -0.36 -27.86 16.13
C ILE A 63 -0.53 -26.41 16.65
N CYS A 64 -1.71 -25.78 16.46
CA CYS A 64 -1.90 -24.34 16.67
C CYS A 64 -1.85 -23.83 18.13
N LYS A 65 -2.01 -24.70 19.14
CA LYS A 65 -2.30 -24.28 20.53
C LYS A 65 -1.20 -23.45 21.21
N SER A 66 0.04 -23.56 20.75
CA SER A 66 1.18 -22.77 21.25
C SER A 66 1.72 -21.79 20.22
N GLN A 67 1.08 -21.70 19.05
CA GLN A 67 1.61 -20.94 17.93
C GLN A 67 1.20 -19.47 18.00
N SER A 68 2.06 -18.65 17.42
CA SER A 68 1.94 -17.22 17.30
C SER A 68 1.52 -16.80 15.89
N VAL A 69 0.66 -15.79 15.80
CA VAL A 69 0.13 -15.27 14.53
C VAL A 69 0.36 -13.76 14.44
N LEU A 70 0.81 -13.31 13.28
CA LEU A 70 0.78 -11.90 12.87
C LEU A 70 -0.19 -11.73 11.69
N ASP A 71 -1.21 -10.90 11.88
CA ASP A 71 -2.14 -10.45 10.84
C ASP A 71 -1.70 -9.06 10.33
N TYR A 72 -1.08 -9.02 9.15
CA TYR A 72 -0.51 -7.81 8.55
C TYR A 72 -1.48 -7.19 7.54
N GLY A 73 -1.91 -5.95 7.81
CA GLY A 73 -3.05 -5.33 7.14
C GLY A 73 -4.37 -5.87 7.69
N CYS A 74 -4.54 -5.83 9.02
CA CYS A 74 -5.59 -6.57 9.71
C CYS A 74 -7.00 -6.04 9.43
N GLY A 75 -7.19 -4.81 8.95
CA GLY A 75 -8.50 -4.24 8.65
C GLY A 75 -9.46 -4.35 9.85
N SER A 76 -10.58 -5.03 9.66
CA SER A 76 -11.55 -5.34 10.73
C SER A 76 -11.05 -6.25 11.85
N GLY A 77 -9.86 -6.84 11.73
CA GLY A 77 -9.27 -7.81 12.66
C GLY A 77 -9.82 -9.23 12.54
N ILE A 78 -10.64 -9.53 11.53
CA ILE A 78 -11.35 -10.81 11.42
C ILE A 78 -10.42 -12.03 11.39
N LEU A 79 -9.26 -11.96 10.71
CA LEU A 79 -8.32 -13.09 10.61
C LEU A 79 -7.62 -13.32 11.95
N ALA A 80 -7.18 -12.27 12.62
CA ALA A 80 -6.66 -12.33 13.98
C ALA A 80 -7.69 -12.90 14.98
N ILE A 81 -8.94 -12.46 14.91
CA ILE A 81 -10.03 -12.97 15.77
C ILE A 81 -10.28 -14.46 15.51
N ALA A 82 -10.32 -14.87 14.24
CA ALA A 82 -10.46 -16.26 13.86
C ALA A 82 -9.30 -17.11 14.40
N ALA A 83 -8.06 -16.67 14.21
CA ALA A 83 -6.89 -17.35 14.77
C ALA A 83 -7.01 -17.51 16.30
N LYS A 84 -7.39 -16.46 17.03
CA LYS A 84 -7.56 -16.58 18.48
C LYS A 84 -8.64 -17.59 18.86
N LYS A 85 -9.77 -17.63 18.15
CA LYS A 85 -10.85 -18.60 18.40
C LYS A 85 -10.54 -20.03 17.98
N LEU A 86 -9.66 -20.21 17.00
CA LEU A 86 -9.11 -21.51 16.59
C LEU A 86 -8.04 -22.04 17.56
N GLY A 87 -7.69 -21.26 18.59
CA GLY A 87 -6.84 -21.71 19.70
C GLY A 87 -5.38 -21.27 19.61
N PHE A 88 -5.02 -20.38 18.68
CA PHE A 88 -3.68 -19.79 18.67
C PHE A 88 -3.43 -18.97 19.95
N GLN A 89 -2.25 -19.13 20.54
CA GLN A 89 -1.97 -18.57 21.87
C GLN A 89 -1.74 -17.06 21.79
N THR A 90 -0.84 -16.65 20.90
CA THR A 90 -0.37 -15.27 20.79
C THR A 90 -0.75 -14.71 19.43
N VAL A 91 -1.57 -13.68 19.38
CA VAL A 91 -2.04 -13.11 18.11
C VAL A 91 -1.82 -11.60 18.16
N PHE A 92 -1.20 -11.09 17.10
CA PHE A 92 -0.96 -9.68 16.86
C PHE A 92 -1.60 -9.28 15.54
N GLY A 93 -2.06 -8.03 15.45
CA GLY A 93 -2.52 -7.43 14.20
C GLY A 93 -1.91 -6.06 13.99
N THR A 94 -1.63 -5.70 12.74
CA THR A 94 -1.20 -4.36 12.39
C THR A 94 -1.87 -3.86 11.13
N ASP A 95 -2.16 -2.56 11.09
CA ASP A 95 -2.71 -1.88 9.93
C ASP A 95 -2.17 -0.45 9.89
N ILE A 96 -2.01 0.10 8.69
CA ILE A 96 -1.54 1.46 8.48
C ILE A 96 -2.63 2.50 8.80
N ASP A 97 -3.89 2.08 8.84
CA ASP A 97 -5.04 2.93 9.11
C ASP A 97 -5.43 2.89 10.61
N PRO A 98 -5.32 4.01 11.36
CA PRO A 98 -5.79 4.08 12.73
C PRO A 98 -7.27 3.68 12.91
N GLN A 99 -8.11 3.95 11.92
CA GLN A 99 -9.53 3.58 11.98
C GLN A 99 -9.72 2.05 11.89
N ALA A 100 -8.87 1.37 11.11
CA ALA A 100 -8.85 -0.09 11.07
C ALA A 100 -8.44 -0.67 12.44
N ILE A 101 -7.42 -0.09 13.08
CA ILE A 101 -7.00 -0.51 14.44
C ILE A 101 -8.11 -0.33 15.46
N GLU A 102 -8.83 0.79 15.44
CA GLU A 102 -9.99 1.01 16.31
C GLU A 102 -11.10 -0.02 16.06
N SER A 103 -11.41 -0.29 14.79
CA SER A 103 -12.41 -1.30 14.41
C SER A 103 -12.00 -2.70 14.84
N ALA A 104 -10.75 -3.09 14.62
CA ALA A 104 -10.22 -4.39 15.02
C ALA A 104 -10.29 -4.62 16.53
N ARG A 105 -9.95 -3.60 17.33
CA ARG A 105 -10.08 -3.65 18.80
C ARG A 105 -11.55 -3.79 19.22
N ALA A 106 -12.46 -3.04 18.61
CA ALA A 106 -13.90 -3.13 18.89
C ALA A 106 -14.44 -4.53 18.57
N ASN A 107 -14.09 -5.08 17.40
CA ASN A 107 -14.50 -6.42 16.99
C ASN A 107 -13.90 -7.51 17.88
N ALA A 108 -12.64 -7.38 18.29
CA ALA A 108 -12.02 -8.33 19.22
C ALA A 108 -12.68 -8.32 20.59
N ASN A 109 -13.06 -7.14 21.11
CA ASN A 109 -13.84 -7.01 22.32
C ASN A 109 -15.22 -7.69 22.20
N GLN A 110 -15.93 -7.46 21.09
CA GLN A 110 -17.22 -8.11 20.78
C GLN A 110 -17.09 -9.63 20.72
N ASN A 111 -15.94 -10.12 20.23
CA ASN A 111 -15.64 -11.54 20.14
C ASN A 111 -15.04 -12.16 21.41
N GLN A 112 -14.79 -11.35 22.44
CA GLN A 112 -14.14 -11.74 23.70
C GLN A 112 -12.76 -12.37 23.47
N THR A 113 -11.99 -11.80 22.56
CA THR A 113 -10.65 -12.27 22.19
C THR A 113 -9.59 -11.27 22.60
N ASP A 114 -8.56 -11.74 23.31
CA ASP A 114 -7.39 -10.94 23.68
C ASP A 114 -6.33 -10.97 22.57
N ILE A 115 -6.23 -9.85 21.84
CA ILE A 115 -5.39 -9.65 20.66
C ILE A 115 -4.80 -8.25 20.72
N GLU A 116 -3.51 -8.13 20.44
CA GLU A 116 -2.84 -6.84 20.41
C GLU A 116 -2.81 -6.27 18.98
N PHE A 117 -3.52 -5.16 18.78
CA PHE A 117 -3.54 -4.42 17.52
C PHE A 117 -2.76 -3.12 17.64
N GLN A 118 -1.81 -2.88 16.74
CA GLN A 118 -0.95 -1.67 16.76
C GLN A 118 -0.71 -1.11 15.36
N LEU A 119 -0.43 0.19 15.28
CA LEU A 119 0.08 0.83 14.06
C LEU A 119 1.51 0.29 13.74
N PRO A 120 2.02 0.42 12.50
CA PRO A 120 3.30 -0.16 12.11
C PRO A 120 4.51 0.35 12.93
N ASP A 121 4.51 1.61 13.34
CA ASP A 121 5.60 2.17 14.13
C ASP A 121 5.56 1.64 15.58
N ASP A 122 4.36 1.35 16.08
CA ASP A 122 4.14 0.87 17.45
C ASP A 122 4.24 -0.66 17.55
N ILE A 123 3.87 -1.39 16.49
CA ILE A 123 3.94 -2.85 16.45
C ILE A 123 5.40 -3.29 16.57
N ASP A 124 6.33 -2.62 15.89
CA ASP A 124 7.76 -2.94 15.95
C ASP A 124 8.32 -2.77 17.38
N VAL A 125 7.80 -1.81 18.14
CA VAL A 125 8.13 -1.63 19.56
C VAL A 125 7.49 -2.73 20.41
N ALA A 126 6.22 -3.05 20.17
CA ALA A 126 5.47 -4.05 20.94
C ALA A 126 6.00 -5.48 20.76
N ILE A 127 6.34 -5.86 19.53
CA ILE A 127 6.78 -7.23 19.20
C ILE A 127 8.30 -7.36 19.14
N GLY A 128 9.05 -6.26 19.02
CA GLY A 128 10.51 -6.27 18.90
C GLY A 128 11.00 -7.13 17.73
N SER A 129 11.96 -8.01 18.00
CA SER A 129 12.50 -8.99 17.04
C SER A 129 11.72 -10.31 16.99
N ARG A 130 10.50 -10.36 17.55
CA ARG A 130 9.68 -11.57 17.53
C ARG A 130 9.40 -12.03 16.10
N LEU A 131 9.55 -13.34 15.92
CA LEU A 131 9.15 -14.08 14.74
C LEU A 131 7.87 -14.86 15.06
N PHE A 132 7.09 -15.15 14.03
CA PHE A 132 5.78 -15.78 14.15
C PHE A 132 5.76 -17.14 13.48
N ASP A 133 5.01 -18.07 14.08
CA ASP A 133 4.70 -19.37 13.49
C ASP A 133 3.86 -19.22 12.23
N VAL A 134 2.97 -18.22 12.20
CA VAL A 134 2.13 -17.91 11.05
C VAL A 134 2.10 -16.40 10.81
N VAL A 135 2.40 -15.98 9.59
CA VAL A 135 2.18 -14.60 9.13
C VAL A 135 1.13 -14.63 8.03
N ILE A 136 0.08 -13.81 8.18
CA ILE A 136 -1.01 -13.70 7.22
C ILE A 136 -1.09 -12.26 6.74
N ALA A 137 -1.22 -12.06 5.43
CA ALA A 137 -1.45 -10.74 4.84
C ALA A 137 -2.49 -10.85 3.72
N ASN A 138 -3.69 -10.31 3.95
CA ASN A 138 -4.78 -10.23 2.97
C ASN A 138 -4.90 -8.79 2.47
N ILE A 139 -3.94 -8.37 1.64
CA ILE A 139 -3.81 -7.01 1.11
C ILE A 139 -3.51 -7.06 -0.40
N LEU A 140 -3.50 -5.90 -1.06
CA LEU A 140 -3.31 -5.85 -2.51
C LEU A 140 -1.94 -6.41 -2.95
N ALA A 141 -1.90 -6.98 -4.16
CA ALA A 141 -0.70 -7.60 -4.76
C ALA A 141 0.54 -6.67 -4.77
N ASN A 142 0.41 -5.41 -5.18
CA ASN A 142 1.55 -4.49 -5.26
C ASN A 142 2.20 -4.22 -3.89
N PRO A 143 1.43 -3.88 -2.82
CA PRO A 143 1.95 -3.88 -1.47
C PRO A 143 2.67 -5.17 -1.06
N LEU A 144 2.11 -6.35 -1.37
CA LEU A 144 2.74 -7.64 -1.05
C LEU A 144 4.10 -7.82 -1.73
N GLN A 145 4.29 -7.31 -2.94
CA GLN A 145 5.60 -7.36 -3.62
C GLN A 145 6.61 -6.44 -2.92
N VAL A 146 6.21 -5.22 -2.56
CA VAL A 146 7.07 -4.24 -1.88
C VAL A 146 7.42 -4.68 -0.46
N LEU A 147 6.46 -5.27 0.26
CA LEU A 147 6.59 -5.68 1.65
C LEU A 147 7.23 -7.06 1.83
N ALA A 148 7.58 -7.76 0.75
CA ALA A 148 8.12 -9.12 0.83
C ALA A 148 9.29 -9.25 1.82
N PRO A 149 10.32 -8.37 1.83
CA PRO A 149 11.40 -8.45 2.81
C PRO A 149 10.91 -8.33 4.26
N ALA A 150 9.96 -7.42 4.52
CA ALA A 150 9.43 -7.19 5.85
C ALA A 150 8.58 -8.36 6.34
N LEU A 151 7.72 -8.92 5.49
CA LEU A 151 6.89 -10.08 5.83
C LEU A 151 7.75 -11.33 6.06
N ILE A 152 8.73 -11.60 5.18
CA ILE A 152 9.67 -12.72 5.33
C ILE A 152 10.43 -12.62 6.66
N ALA A 153 10.89 -11.42 7.03
CA ALA A 153 11.65 -11.20 8.26
C ALA A 153 10.84 -11.45 9.54
N ARG A 154 9.50 -11.53 9.45
CA ARG A 154 8.61 -11.85 10.56
C ARG A 154 8.26 -13.33 10.66
N VAL A 155 8.56 -14.13 9.65
CA VAL A 155 8.28 -15.57 9.66
C VAL A 155 9.43 -16.31 10.33
N GLN A 156 9.12 -17.11 11.36
CA GLN A 156 10.12 -17.96 12.00
C GLN A 156 10.55 -19.10 11.07
N ASP A 157 11.68 -19.71 11.36
CA ASP A 157 12.13 -20.90 10.62
C ASP A 157 11.14 -22.05 10.78
N GLY A 158 10.70 -22.64 9.67
CA GLY A 158 9.61 -23.60 9.65
C GLY A 158 8.20 -22.99 9.78
N GLY A 159 8.08 -21.67 9.92
CA GLY A 159 6.82 -20.94 9.98
C GLY A 159 6.10 -20.84 8.64
N GLN A 160 4.82 -20.48 8.67
CA GLN A 160 3.93 -20.42 7.52
C GLN A 160 3.72 -18.96 7.09
N LEU A 161 3.70 -18.71 5.77
CA LEU A 161 3.33 -17.43 5.17
C LEU A 161 2.12 -17.60 4.25
N ILE A 162 1.08 -16.80 4.51
CA ILE A 162 -0.21 -16.89 3.82
C ILE A 162 -0.52 -15.52 3.25
N LEU A 163 -0.66 -15.45 1.93
CA LEU A 163 -0.92 -14.19 1.22
C LEU A 163 -2.22 -14.29 0.43
N SER A 164 -3.08 -13.28 0.55
CA SER A 164 -4.34 -13.18 -0.20
C SER A 164 -4.57 -11.73 -0.61
N GLY A 165 -5.71 -11.41 -1.25
CA GLY A 165 -5.92 -10.09 -1.88
C GLY A 165 -5.28 -9.99 -3.28
N ILE A 166 -4.99 -11.14 -3.89
CA ILE A 166 -4.29 -11.30 -5.15
C ILE A 166 -5.24 -11.89 -6.17
N LEU A 167 -5.34 -11.28 -7.35
CA LEU A 167 -6.08 -11.86 -8.45
C LEU A 167 -5.26 -12.98 -9.10
N GLU A 168 -5.91 -14.02 -9.61
CA GLU A 168 -5.23 -15.21 -10.15
C GLU A 168 -4.14 -14.89 -11.17
N ARG A 169 -4.41 -13.96 -12.10
CA ARG A 169 -3.42 -13.51 -13.10
C ARG A 169 -2.18 -12.83 -12.51
N GLN A 170 -2.25 -12.31 -11.28
CA GLN A 170 -1.16 -11.64 -10.56
C GLN A 170 -0.37 -12.59 -9.66
N ALA A 171 -0.84 -13.83 -9.49
CA ALA A 171 -0.26 -14.79 -8.54
C ALA A 171 1.23 -15.02 -8.79
N GLN A 172 1.62 -15.20 -10.05
CA GLN A 172 3.00 -15.52 -10.42
C GLN A 172 3.96 -14.38 -10.08
N GLU A 173 3.58 -13.12 -10.34
CA GLU A 173 4.39 -11.95 -10.00
C GLU A 173 4.65 -11.86 -8.49
N VAL A 174 3.63 -12.14 -7.67
CA VAL A 174 3.78 -12.17 -6.21
C VAL A 174 4.67 -13.33 -5.78
N ILE A 175 4.44 -14.55 -6.28
CA ILE A 175 5.26 -15.74 -5.94
C ILE A 175 6.75 -15.47 -6.22
N ASP A 176 7.07 -14.84 -7.34
CA ASP A 176 8.44 -14.55 -7.74
C ASP A 176 9.19 -13.63 -6.78
N CYS A 177 8.50 -12.76 -6.03
CA CYS A 177 9.11 -11.91 -5.01
C CYS A 177 9.56 -12.68 -3.76
N TYR A 178 8.96 -13.83 -3.46
CA TYR A 178 9.22 -14.59 -2.24
C TYR A 178 10.10 -15.82 -2.48
N LYS A 179 10.18 -16.33 -3.71
CA LYS A 179 10.77 -17.64 -4.06
C LYS A 179 12.15 -17.95 -3.48
N ASN A 180 13.00 -16.94 -3.31
CA ASN A 180 14.38 -17.12 -2.81
C ASN A 180 14.43 -17.37 -1.29
N ALA A 181 13.39 -16.97 -0.55
CA ALA A 181 13.34 -17.10 0.89
C ALA A 181 12.23 -18.06 1.35
N ILE A 182 11.05 -17.96 0.75
CA ILE A 182 9.88 -18.79 1.07
C ILE A 182 9.25 -19.22 -0.27
N PRO A 183 9.37 -20.50 -0.68
CA PRO A 183 8.73 -20.98 -1.90
C PRO A 183 7.21 -20.99 -1.71
N LEU A 184 6.53 -20.02 -2.33
CA LEU A 184 5.07 -19.91 -2.31
C LEU A 184 4.45 -20.71 -3.45
N SER A 185 3.25 -21.22 -3.20
CA SER A 185 2.39 -21.87 -4.19
C SER A 185 0.94 -21.47 -4.01
N ILE A 186 0.12 -21.61 -5.05
CA ILE A 186 -1.32 -21.38 -4.93
C ILE A 186 -1.92 -22.51 -4.09
N TRP A 187 -2.48 -22.17 -2.95
CA TRP A 187 -3.20 -23.12 -2.11
C TRP A 187 -4.61 -23.37 -2.64
N ARG A 188 -5.34 -22.30 -2.96
CA ARG A 188 -6.71 -22.37 -3.50
C ARG A 188 -7.06 -21.09 -4.28
N VAL A 189 -7.96 -21.25 -5.24
CA VAL A 189 -8.57 -20.18 -6.03
C VAL A 189 -10.07 -20.13 -5.72
N SER A 190 -10.63 -18.94 -5.58
CA SER A 190 -12.07 -18.73 -5.47
C SER A 190 -12.44 -17.42 -6.15
N GLU A 191 -13.40 -17.47 -7.09
CA GLU A 191 -13.96 -16.27 -7.76
C GLU A 191 -12.87 -15.35 -8.36
N GLY A 192 -11.83 -15.94 -8.98
CA GLY A 192 -10.72 -15.22 -9.60
C GLY A 192 -9.68 -14.64 -8.62
N TRP A 193 -9.84 -14.89 -7.31
CA TRP A 193 -8.88 -14.54 -6.27
C TRP A 193 -8.12 -15.78 -5.79
N VAL A 194 -6.88 -15.58 -5.35
CA VAL A 194 -6.03 -16.67 -4.86
C VAL A 194 -5.58 -16.44 -3.43
N CYS A 195 -5.37 -17.54 -2.74
CA CYS A 195 -4.61 -17.59 -1.51
C CYS A 195 -3.32 -18.36 -1.78
N LEU A 196 -2.19 -17.69 -1.58
CA LEU A 196 -0.86 -18.27 -1.67
C LEU A 196 -0.42 -18.76 -0.30
N HIS A 197 0.34 -19.84 -0.30
CA HIS A 197 0.88 -20.47 0.90
C HIS A 197 2.31 -20.91 0.65
N GLY A 198 3.16 -20.76 1.67
CA GLY A 198 4.45 -21.43 1.73
C GLY A 198 4.99 -21.52 3.15
N GLN A 199 5.97 -22.40 3.34
CA GLN A 199 6.65 -22.60 4.61
C GLN A 199 8.09 -22.12 4.49
N LYS A 200 8.55 -21.32 5.45
CA LYS A 200 9.93 -20.86 5.49
C LYS A 200 10.86 -22.05 5.77
N PRO A 201 11.88 -22.30 4.95
CA PRO A 201 12.86 -23.36 5.21
C PRO A 201 13.52 -23.17 6.59
N VAL A 202 13.81 -24.28 7.27
CA VAL A 202 14.55 -24.23 8.54
C VAL A 202 16.02 -23.97 8.23
N SER A 203 16.58 -22.89 8.77
CA SER A 203 18.01 -22.65 8.67
C SER A 203 18.73 -23.72 9.48
N MET A 204 19.51 -24.58 8.83
CA MET A 204 20.40 -25.49 9.56
C MET A 204 21.40 -24.64 10.35
N PRO A 205 21.57 -24.86 11.66
CA PRO A 205 22.64 -24.19 12.38
C PRO A 205 23.95 -24.58 11.71
N ASN A 206 24.74 -23.57 11.31
CA ASN A 206 26.10 -23.78 10.83
C ASN A 206 26.81 -24.64 11.88
N GLN A 207 27.14 -25.89 11.52
CA GLN A 207 28.20 -26.60 12.19
C GLN A 207 29.43 -25.69 12.05
N ILE A 208 29.88 -25.14 13.16
CA ILE A 208 31.12 -24.40 13.24
C ILE A 208 32.20 -25.38 12.76
N SER A 209 32.63 -25.23 11.51
CA SER A 209 33.83 -25.88 11.04
C SER A 209 34.97 -25.27 11.86
N ASN A 210 35.51 -26.05 12.79
CA ASN A 210 36.77 -25.74 13.45
C ASN A 210 37.87 -25.63 12.39
N ALA A 211 38.07 -24.43 11.85
CA ALA A 211 39.29 -24.08 11.13
C ALA A 211 40.31 -23.61 12.18
N PRO A 212 41.56 -24.12 12.17
CA PRO A 212 42.55 -23.71 13.15
C PRO A 212 42.96 -22.25 12.92
N LEU A 213 43.10 -21.52 14.03
CA LEU A 213 43.78 -20.22 14.07
C LEU A 213 45.23 -20.40 13.60
N ILE A 214 45.62 -19.72 12.53
CA ILE A 214 47.03 -19.57 12.16
C ILE A 214 47.49 -18.22 12.70
N GLU A 215 48.39 -18.27 13.68
CA GLU A 215 49.18 -17.17 14.20
C GLU A 215 50.10 -16.57 13.12
N ASP A 216 50.22 -15.25 13.18
CA ASP A 216 51.38 -14.41 12.89
C ASP A 216 52.43 -14.90 11.89
N ALA A 217 52.44 -14.25 10.71
CA ALA A 217 53.61 -14.25 9.83
C ALA A 217 54.07 -12.81 9.57
N GLU A 218 55.23 -12.48 10.14
CA GLU A 218 56.02 -11.27 9.89
C GLU A 218 56.33 -11.08 8.39
N ILE A 219 56.26 -9.83 7.91
CA ILE A 219 56.76 -9.43 6.58
C ILE A 219 57.97 -8.51 6.77
N PRO A 220 59.17 -8.84 6.25
CA PRO A 220 60.36 -8.03 6.44
C PRO A 220 60.46 -6.89 5.41
N ASN A 221 60.99 -5.76 5.89
CA ASN A 221 61.38 -4.60 5.11
C ASN A 221 62.43 -4.95 4.03
N ARG A 222 62.20 -4.50 2.79
CA ARG A 222 63.31 -4.31 1.84
C ARG A 222 63.08 -3.10 0.93
N VAL A 223 63.91 -2.09 1.15
CA VAL A 223 64.18 -0.96 0.25
C VAL A 223 65.01 -1.45 -0.92
N ILE A 224 64.62 -1.16 -2.16
CA ILE A 224 65.54 -0.95 -3.29
C ILE A 224 65.00 0.15 -4.20
N ALA A 225 65.85 1.15 -4.43
CA ALA A 225 65.67 2.29 -5.31
C ALA A 225 65.62 1.90 -6.80
N GLY A 226 64.85 2.65 -7.60
CA GLY A 226 64.82 2.51 -9.05
C GLY A 226 64.21 3.76 -9.69
N THR A 227 65.07 4.73 -9.98
CA THR A 227 64.80 5.91 -10.81
C THR A 227 64.28 5.56 -12.21
N PHE A 228 63.15 6.14 -12.60
CA PHE A 228 62.85 6.45 -14.00
C PHE A 228 62.25 7.86 -14.10
N VAL A 229 63.05 8.77 -14.66
CA VAL A 229 62.65 10.15 -14.96
C VAL A 229 61.86 10.15 -16.27
N ALA A 230 60.54 10.31 -16.18
CA ALA A 230 59.71 10.66 -17.33
C ALA A 230 59.40 12.16 -17.28
N LYS A 231 59.90 12.86 -18.31
CA LYS A 231 59.84 14.31 -18.51
C LYS A 231 58.39 14.72 -18.84
N ILE A 232 57.58 15.07 -17.83
CA ILE A 232 56.24 15.61 -18.05
C ILE A 232 56.32 17.12 -18.29
N ASN A 233 55.84 17.48 -19.46
CA ASN A 233 55.74 18.83 -19.99
C ASN A 233 54.86 19.69 -19.06
N ARG A 234 55.41 20.83 -18.59
CA ARG A 234 54.66 21.85 -17.85
C ARG A 234 53.69 22.56 -18.81
N HIS A 235 52.45 22.10 -18.87
CA HIS A 235 51.34 22.92 -19.34
C HIS A 235 50.11 22.85 -18.43
N ARG A 236 49.88 23.99 -17.76
CA ARG A 236 48.63 24.55 -17.20
C ARG A 236 47.81 23.68 -16.21
N PRO A 237 48.17 23.68 -14.91
CA PRO A 237 47.31 23.13 -13.84
C PRO A 237 45.97 23.87 -13.73
N GLN A 238 45.90 25.13 -14.16
CA GLN A 238 44.68 25.94 -14.12
C GLN A 238 43.54 25.36 -14.98
N ALA A 239 43.85 24.76 -16.14
CA ALA A 239 42.82 24.19 -17.01
C ALA A 239 42.17 22.93 -16.40
N LEU A 240 42.95 22.12 -15.67
CA LEU A 240 42.44 20.93 -14.99
C LEU A 240 41.57 21.32 -13.77
N PHE A 241 42.00 22.29 -12.96
CA PHE A 241 41.18 22.77 -11.83
C PHE A 241 39.86 23.42 -12.29
N ILE A 242 39.89 24.19 -13.39
CA ILE A 242 38.69 24.78 -13.99
C ILE A 242 37.78 23.68 -14.53
N ALA A 243 38.32 22.67 -15.22
CA ALA A 243 37.55 21.55 -15.75
C ALA A 243 36.91 20.71 -14.64
N THR A 244 37.63 20.41 -13.55
CA THR A 244 37.09 19.68 -12.41
C THR A 244 36.02 20.49 -11.67
N GLY A 245 36.23 21.79 -11.48
CA GLY A 245 35.22 22.68 -10.89
C GLY A 245 33.95 22.81 -11.75
N LEU A 246 34.11 22.89 -13.07
CA LEU A 246 32.99 22.89 -14.02
C LEU A 246 32.24 21.55 -13.99
N PHE A 247 32.95 20.42 -13.90
CA PHE A 247 32.35 19.10 -13.82
C PHE A 247 31.55 18.90 -12.52
N ILE A 248 32.07 19.36 -11.38
CA ILE A 248 31.37 19.29 -10.08
C ILE A 248 30.11 20.17 -10.11
N THR A 249 30.21 21.40 -10.61
CA THR A 249 29.06 22.30 -10.70
C THR A 249 27.97 21.78 -11.63
N ILE A 250 28.34 21.24 -12.80
CA ILE A 250 27.41 20.58 -13.72
C ILE A 250 26.80 19.33 -13.05
N SER A 251 27.58 18.51 -12.37
CA SER A 251 27.08 17.31 -11.68
C SER A 251 26.10 17.67 -10.56
N CYS A 252 26.41 18.68 -9.74
CA CYS A 252 25.49 19.19 -8.73
C CYS A 252 24.20 19.74 -9.36
N PHE A 253 24.28 20.44 -10.49
CA PHE A 253 23.11 20.95 -11.20
C PHE A 253 22.24 19.82 -11.77
N VAL A 254 22.86 18.78 -12.36
CA VAL A 254 22.15 17.61 -12.90
C VAL A 254 21.49 16.81 -11.78
N VAL A 255 22.20 16.55 -10.68
CA VAL A 255 21.64 15.88 -9.50
C VAL A 255 20.49 16.69 -8.91
N TRP A 256 20.66 18.00 -8.74
CA TRP A 256 19.59 18.87 -8.26
C TRP A 256 18.36 18.83 -9.19
N SER A 257 18.57 18.99 -10.50
CA SER A 257 17.49 19.00 -11.48
C SER A 257 16.70 17.68 -11.53
N LEU A 258 17.37 16.53 -11.34
CA LEU A 258 16.74 15.22 -11.37
C LEU A 258 16.04 14.86 -10.06
N TRP A 259 16.60 15.26 -8.92
CA TRP A 259 16.15 14.81 -7.60
C TRP A 259 15.27 15.82 -6.85
N ARG A 260 15.18 17.07 -7.31
CA ARG A 260 14.40 18.14 -6.66
C ARG A 260 12.94 17.77 -6.41
N ILE A 261 12.20 17.35 -7.44
CA ILE A 261 10.76 17.04 -7.32
C ILE A 261 10.52 15.79 -6.45
N PRO A 262 11.26 14.67 -6.65
CA PRO A 262 11.17 13.51 -5.77
C PRO A 262 11.46 13.82 -4.30
N ILE A 263 12.46 14.67 -4.00
CA ILE A 263 12.81 15.05 -2.62
C ILE A 263 11.71 15.90 -2.00
N LEU A 264 11.20 16.91 -2.71
CA LEU A 264 10.10 17.74 -2.23
C LEU A 264 8.83 16.92 -1.99
N HIS A 265 8.55 15.95 -2.86
CA HIS A 265 7.43 15.03 -2.71
C HIS A 265 7.59 14.10 -1.51
N PHE A 266 8.75 13.47 -1.35
CA PHE A 266 9.04 12.60 -0.22
C PHE A 266 8.95 13.31 1.14
N LEU A 267 9.39 14.56 1.20
CA LEU A 267 9.39 15.36 2.42
C LEU A 267 8.08 16.11 2.67
N ALA A 268 7.15 16.14 1.71
CA ALA A 268 5.90 16.89 1.82
C ALA A 268 4.99 16.30 2.92
N PRO A 269 4.67 17.08 3.97
CA PRO A 269 3.69 16.66 4.95
C PRO A 269 2.31 16.50 4.31
N SER A 270 1.59 15.46 4.73
CA SER A 270 0.17 15.29 4.45
C SER A 270 -0.65 15.97 5.54
N ILE A 271 -1.64 16.78 5.16
CA ILE A 271 -2.53 17.49 6.09
C ILE A 271 -3.27 16.51 7.02
N ASP A 272 -3.55 15.30 6.54
CA ASP A 272 -4.31 14.28 7.26
C ASP A 272 -3.54 13.67 8.45
N LYS A 273 -2.20 13.77 8.44
CA LYS A 273 -1.35 13.23 9.50
C LYS A 273 -1.17 14.20 10.68
N ASN A 274 -1.92 15.31 10.69
CA ASN A 274 -1.81 16.40 11.65
C ASN A 274 -0.33 16.74 11.98
N PRO A 275 0.47 17.12 10.97
CA PRO A 275 1.91 17.21 11.09
C PRO A 275 2.31 18.18 12.20
N SER A 276 3.33 17.81 12.97
CA SER A 276 3.80 18.65 14.07
C SER A 276 4.21 20.05 13.55
N PRO A 277 4.11 21.11 14.38
CA PRO A 277 4.55 22.45 13.99
C PRO A 277 6.01 22.48 13.51
N ILE A 278 6.86 21.61 14.06
CA ILE A 278 8.26 21.47 13.68
C ILE A 278 8.39 20.92 12.25
N ALA A 279 7.62 19.90 11.90
CA ALA A 279 7.62 19.32 10.55
C ALA A 279 7.10 20.31 9.51
N LEU A 280 6.03 21.06 9.84
CA LEU A 280 5.49 22.14 9.01
C LEU A 280 6.55 23.23 8.76
N HIS A 281 7.15 23.74 9.82
CA HIS A 281 8.14 24.82 9.72
C HIS A 281 9.42 24.36 9.01
N GLY A 282 9.88 23.14 9.26
CA GLY A 282 11.00 22.53 8.53
C GLY A 282 10.71 22.41 7.04
N PHE A 283 9.50 22.00 6.68
CA PHE A 283 9.10 21.90 5.28
C PHE A 283 8.96 23.27 4.60
N GLU A 284 8.40 24.26 5.29
CA GLU A 284 8.34 25.65 4.80
C GLU A 284 9.74 26.24 4.54
N LEU A 285 10.71 25.92 5.40
CA LEU A 285 12.11 26.31 5.21
C LEU A 285 12.68 25.68 3.93
N ILE A 286 12.45 24.38 3.74
CA ILE A 286 12.87 23.64 2.53
C ILE A 286 12.23 24.26 1.27
N GLN A 287 10.94 24.58 1.30
CA GLN A 287 10.26 25.25 0.19
C GLN A 287 10.79 26.66 -0.09
N THR A 288 11.20 27.38 0.96
CA THR A 288 11.78 28.71 0.82
C THR A 288 13.16 28.62 0.18
N MET A 289 13.99 27.68 0.62
CA MET A 289 15.28 27.39 0.00
C MET A 289 15.12 26.97 -1.46
N ASP A 290 14.16 26.08 -1.76
CA ASP A 290 13.85 25.64 -3.11
C ASP A 290 13.48 26.83 -4.02
N ARG A 291 12.60 27.72 -3.55
CA ARG A 291 12.22 28.95 -4.28
C ARG A 291 13.41 29.87 -4.54
N VAL A 292 14.32 30.01 -3.57
CA VAL A 292 15.53 30.84 -3.74
C VAL A 292 16.47 30.21 -4.77
N ILE A 293 16.68 28.90 -4.70
CA ILE A 293 17.52 28.18 -5.66
C ILE A 293 16.93 28.29 -7.08
N CYS A 294 15.61 28.14 -7.23
CA CYS A 294 14.93 28.25 -8.53
C CYS A 294 14.82 29.68 -9.09
N LYS A 295 15.18 30.71 -8.32
CA LYS A 295 15.38 32.08 -8.86
C LYS A 295 16.74 32.24 -9.53
N VAL A 296 17.74 31.48 -9.08
CA VAL A 296 19.14 31.55 -9.57
C VAL A 296 19.38 30.51 -10.66
N LEU A 297 18.73 29.35 -10.57
CA LEU A 297 18.88 28.21 -11.46
C LEU A 297 17.54 27.87 -12.14
N PRO A 298 17.51 27.59 -13.45
CA PRO A 298 16.29 27.22 -14.14
C PRO A 298 15.77 25.85 -13.65
N CYS A 299 14.66 25.88 -12.92
CA CYS A 299 13.99 24.67 -12.42
C CYS A 299 12.81 24.27 -13.32
N ALA A 300 12.64 22.98 -13.56
CA ALA A 300 11.43 22.45 -14.16
C ALA A 300 10.20 22.74 -13.26
N ARG A 301 9.15 23.30 -13.85
CA ARG A 301 7.84 23.49 -13.22
C ARG A 301 6.96 22.27 -13.51
N ALA A 302 7.33 21.13 -12.93
CA ALA A 302 6.53 19.92 -13.03
C ALA A 302 5.92 19.59 -11.67
N ALA A 303 4.62 19.32 -11.66
CA ALA A 303 3.91 18.85 -10.49
C ALA A 303 4.28 17.40 -10.17
N ALA A 304 4.21 17.03 -8.89
CA ALA A 304 4.37 15.64 -8.50
C ALA A 304 3.16 14.82 -8.98
N ILE A 305 3.40 13.62 -9.50
CA ILE A 305 2.34 12.66 -9.83
C ILE A 305 2.21 11.71 -8.65
N ASP A 306 1.07 11.77 -7.94
CA ASP A 306 0.83 10.90 -6.79
C ASP A 306 -0.67 10.65 -6.60
N PHE A 307 -1.08 9.38 -6.74
CA PHE A 307 -2.46 8.95 -6.51
C PHE A 307 -2.90 9.16 -5.06
N LYS A 308 -1.98 8.99 -4.09
CA LYS A 308 -2.26 9.09 -2.65
C LYS A 308 -2.38 10.54 -2.17
N ALA A 309 -1.99 11.50 -3.00
CA ALA A 309 -2.12 12.92 -2.71
C ALA A 309 -3.55 13.45 -2.85
N TRP A 310 -4.45 12.68 -3.44
CA TRP A 310 -5.84 13.08 -3.64
C TRP A 310 -6.78 12.37 -2.67
N ARG A 311 -7.70 13.15 -2.09
CA ARG A 311 -8.78 12.63 -1.23
C ARG A 311 -10.13 13.03 -1.78
N PHE A 312 -11.04 12.06 -1.92
CA PHE A 312 -12.46 12.33 -2.01
C PHE A 312 -12.99 12.64 -0.61
N GLN A 313 -13.39 13.88 -0.34
CA GLN A 313 -14.17 14.25 0.84
C GLN A 313 -15.64 13.83 0.67
N LEU A 314 -16.13 13.89 -0.57
CA LEU A 314 -17.45 13.45 -0.98
C LEU A 314 -17.37 12.82 -2.37
N ALA A 315 -18.10 11.73 -2.57
CA ALA A 315 -18.38 11.15 -3.88
C ALA A 315 -19.79 10.56 -3.82
N ASN A 316 -20.74 11.14 -4.55
CA ASN A 316 -22.11 10.67 -4.59
C ASN A 316 -22.65 10.70 -6.02
N LEU A 317 -23.19 9.59 -6.49
CA LEU A 317 -23.82 9.48 -7.79
C LEU A 317 -25.32 9.24 -7.59
N GLY A 318 -26.16 10.18 -8.02
CA GLY A 318 -27.62 10.01 -7.94
C GLY A 318 -28.11 8.92 -8.89
N MET A 319 -28.61 7.80 -8.37
CA MET A 319 -28.99 6.61 -9.16
C MET A 319 -30.47 6.20 -9.05
N ASP A 320 -31.29 6.93 -8.28
CA ASP A 320 -32.65 6.48 -7.91
C ASP A 320 -33.59 6.27 -9.11
N GLU A 321 -33.38 7.00 -10.21
CA GLU A 321 -34.19 6.86 -11.41
C GLU A 321 -33.62 5.81 -12.38
N ALA A 322 -32.30 5.62 -12.44
CA ALA A 322 -31.66 4.58 -13.27
C ALA A 322 -32.11 3.16 -12.87
N LYS A 323 -32.39 2.92 -11.57
CA LYS A 323 -32.94 1.64 -11.07
C LYS A 323 -34.27 1.22 -11.70
N ARG A 324 -34.99 2.14 -12.34
CA ARG A 324 -36.27 1.86 -13.01
C ARG A 324 -36.13 1.41 -14.47
N GLY A 325 -34.91 1.19 -14.96
CA GLY A 325 -34.66 0.59 -16.28
C GLY A 325 -34.70 1.57 -17.45
N GLU A 326 -34.59 2.87 -17.19
CA GLU A 326 -34.49 3.92 -18.21
C GLU A 326 -33.08 4.56 -18.18
N GLU A 327 -32.59 5.04 -19.32
CA GLU A 327 -31.36 5.87 -19.35
C GLU A 327 -31.67 7.24 -18.74
N VAL A 328 -31.02 7.58 -17.63
CA VAL A 328 -31.30 8.81 -16.89
C VAL A 328 -30.07 9.71 -16.82
N GLN A 329 -30.32 11.01 -16.86
CA GLN A 329 -29.33 12.02 -16.57
C GLN A 329 -29.13 12.13 -15.06
N SER A 330 -28.02 11.58 -14.58
CA SER A 330 -27.61 11.60 -13.19
C SER A 330 -26.55 12.68 -12.93
N ILE A 331 -26.38 13.06 -11.67
CA ILE A 331 -25.34 14.01 -11.25
C ILE A 331 -24.36 13.27 -10.33
N LEU A 332 -23.08 13.32 -10.71
CA LEU A 332 -21.96 12.91 -9.88
C LEU A 332 -21.44 14.12 -9.09
N GLN A 333 -21.71 14.13 -7.78
CA GLN A 333 -21.21 15.14 -6.85
C GLN A 333 -19.87 14.67 -6.28
N ILE A 334 -18.84 15.51 -6.41
CA ILE A 334 -17.48 15.19 -5.98
C ILE A 334 -16.93 16.37 -5.19
N GLU A 335 -16.30 16.07 -4.05
CA GLU A 335 -15.38 16.99 -3.38
C GLU A 335 -13.99 16.33 -3.33
N LEU A 336 -13.04 16.89 -4.05
CA LEU A 336 -11.68 16.35 -4.22
C LEU A 336 -10.65 17.34 -3.68
N GLN A 337 -9.73 16.88 -2.82
CA GLN A 337 -8.71 17.73 -2.19
C GLN A 337 -7.30 17.20 -2.40
N ASN A 338 -6.37 18.10 -2.77
CA ASN A 338 -4.92 17.85 -2.67
C ASN A 338 -4.50 17.92 -1.20
N ARG A 339 -4.10 16.78 -0.63
CA ARG A 339 -3.70 16.70 0.80
C ARG A 339 -2.22 17.02 1.06
N LEU A 340 -1.41 17.19 0.03
CA LEU A 340 0.02 17.48 0.18
C LEU A 340 0.27 18.99 0.25
N LEU A 341 1.36 19.35 0.92
CA LEU A 341 1.85 20.73 0.97
C LEU A 341 2.64 21.16 -0.27
N ILE A 342 2.53 20.43 -1.38
CA ILE A 342 3.17 20.72 -2.67
C ILE A 342 2.16 20.67 -3.81
N PRO A 343 2.50 21.26 -4.97
CA PRO A 343 1.68 21.10 -6.16
C PRO A 343 1.66 19.65 -6.67
N VAL A 344 0.47 19.17 -7.02
CA VAL A 344 0.24 17.79 -7.47
C VAL A 344 -0.49 17.79 -8.82
N ALA A 345 -0.05 16.96 -9.75
CA ALA A 345 -0.63 16.85 -11.08
C ALA A 345 -2.14 16.58 -10.99
N ILE A 346 -2.96 17.25 -11.80
CA ILE A 346 -4.41 17.02 -11.79
C ILE A 346 -4.71 15.62 -12.35
N PRO A 347 -5.45 14.76 -11.62
CA PRO A 347 -5.72 13.41 -12.05
C PRO A 347 -6.88 13.37 -13.06
N HIS A 348 -6.96 12.28 -13.81
CA HIS A 348 -8.20 11.86 -14.44
C HIS A 348 -9.12 11.26 -13.38
N LEU A 349 -10.43 11.33 -13.60
CA LEU A 349 -11.41 10.64 -12.77
C LEU A 349 -11.87 9.39 -13.51
N GLU A 350 -11.66 8.22 -12.91
CA GLU A 350 -12.10 6.94 -13.44
C GLU A 350 -13.37 6.51 -12.70
N LEU A 351 -14.49 6.48 -13.43
CA LEU A 351 -15.78 6.01 -12.94
C LEU A 351 -16.09 4.64 -13.55
N THR A 352 -16.05 3.60 -12.73
CA THR A 352 -16.52 2.25 -13.10
C THR A 352 -17.98 2.11 -12.68
N LEU A 353 -18.85 1.71 -13.61
CA LEU A 353 -20.26 1.41 -13.34
C LEU A 353 -20.47 -0.10 -13.36
N SER A 354 -21.24 -0.62 -12.40
CA SER A 354 -21.52 -2.04 -12.27
C SER A 354 -23.02 -2.34 -12.20
N ASP A 355 -23.40 -3.55 -12.63
CA ASP A 355 -24.76 -4.07 -12.45
C ASP A 355 -24.98 -4.58 -11.02
N ALA A 356 -26.16 -5.18 -10.79
CA ALA A 356 -26.55 -5.72 -9.49
C ALA A 356 -25.71 -6.93 -9.05
N ASP A 357 -25.06 -7.61 -9.99
CA ASP A 357 -24.21 -8.78 -9.77
C ASP A 357 -22.71 -8.38 -9.68
N GLU A 358 -22.43 -7.08 -9.51
CA GLU A 358 -21.09 -6.47 -9.48
C GLU A 358 -20.27 -6.61 -10.77
N ASN A 359 -20.88 -7.01 -11.89
CA ASN A 359 -20.19 -7.04 -13.17
C ASN A 359 -20.00 -5.63 -13.69
N THR A 360 -18.81 -5.35 -14.23
CA THR A 360 -18.51 -4.04 -14.83
C THR A 360 -19.30 -3.86 -16.12
N ILE A 361 -20.18 -2.86 -16.14
CA ILE A 361 -20.93 -2.46 -17.33
C ILE A 361 -20.04 -1.59 -18.22
N THR A 362 -19.45 -0.55 -17.63
CA THR A 362 -18.63 0.42 -18.36
C THR A 362 -17.65 1.15 -17.45
N GLN A 363 -16.59 1.68 -18.05
CA GLN A 363 -15.60 2.53 -17.40
C GLN A 363 -15.52 3.84 -18.16
N ILE A 364 -15.72 4.94 -17.44
CA ILE A 364 -15.69 6.29 -17.97
C ILE A 364 -14.45 6.97 -17.39
N LEU A 365 -13.54 7.40 -18.26
CA LEU A 365 -12.37 8.18 -17.88
C LEU A 365 -12.61 9.64 -18.23
N ILE A 366 -12.66 10.50 -17.22
CA ILE A 366 -12.94 11.93 -17.37
C ILE A 366 -11.61 12.69 -17.19
N GLY A 367 -11.16 13.38 -18.23
CA GLY A 367 -9.90 14.11 -18.21
C GLY A 367 -9.95 15.40 -17.39
N PRO A 368 -8.79 15.91 -16.91
CA PRO A 368 -8.69 17.17 -16.16
C PRO A 368 -9.46 18.34 -16.79
N ARG A 369 -9.37 18.51 -18.11
CA ARG A 369 -10.04 19.60 -18.85
C ARG A 369 -11.56 19.49 -18.86
N GLU A 370 -12.09 18.30 -18.66
CA GLU A 370 -13.51 17.98 -18.71
C GLU A 370 -14.18 18.22 -17.37
N TRP A 371 -13.54 17.82 -16.26
CA TRP A 371 -14.14 17.95 -14.93
C TRP A 371 -13.75 19.23 -14.18
N LEU A 372 -12.59 19.85 -14.49
CA LEU A 372 -12.20 21.09 -13.80
C LEU A 372 -13.11 22.27 -14.17
N PRO A 373 -13.47 23.16 -13.21
CA PRO A 373 -14.23 24.36 -13.52
C PRO A 373 -13.47 25.28 -14.49
N LYS A 374 -14.15 25.79 -15.53
CA LYS A 374 -13.51 26.69 -16.52
C LYS A 374 -12.94 27.95 -15.91
N THR A 375 -13.59 28.49 -14.87
CA THR A 375 -13.08 29.63 -14.09
C THR A 375 -11.73 29.32 -13.44
N TRP A 376 -11.58 28.11 -12.90
CA TRP A 376 -10.33 27.65 -12.30
C TRP A 376 -9.24 27.40 -13.35
N GLN A 377 -9.60 26.76 -14.48
CA GLN A 377 -8.69 26.56 -15.62
C GLN A 377 -8.14 27.89 -16.14
N ASN A 378 -8.98 28.92 -16.24
CA ASN A 378 -8.57 30.24 -16.68
C ASN A 378 -7.64 30.96 -15.68
N ALA A 379 -7.84 30.72 -14.37
CA ALA A 379 -6.95 31.24 -13.33
C ALA A 379 -5.60 30.51 -13.29
N HIS A 380 -5.53 29.27 -13.81
CA HIS A 380 -4.34 28.42 -13.79
C HIS A 380 -4.05 27.88 -15.20
N PRO A 381 -3.66 28.71 -16.18
CA PRO A 381 -3.54 28.29 -17.59
C PRO A 381 -2.52 27.15 -17.82
N ASP A 382 -1.50 27.04 -16.96
CA ASP A 382 -0.43 26.04 -17.04
C ASP A 382 -0.67 24.82 -16.13
N PHE A 383 -1.90 24.59 -15.64
CA PHE A 383 -2.19 23.57 -14.62
C PHE A 383 -1.78 22.15 -15.00
N GLU A 384 -1.68 21.82 -16.28
CA GLU A 384 -1.23 20.50 -16.74
C GLU A 384 0.25 20.25 -16.42
N GLN A 385 1.06 21.32 -16.36
CA GLN A 385 2.46 21.25 -15.96
C GLN A 385 2.62 21.53 -14.47
N THR A 386 1.91 22.55 -13.95
CA THR A 386 2.10 23.04 -12.58
C THR A 386 1.26 22.33 -11.52
N GLY A 387 0.21 21.60 -11.93
CA GLY A 387 -0.69 20.88 -11.03
C GLY A 387 -1.61 21.79 -10.22
N ALA A 388 -2.38 21.17 -9.31
CA ALA A 388 -3.14 21.86 -8.28
C ALA A 388 -2.22 22.36 -7.17
N PRO A 389 -2.41 23.60 -6.68
CA PRO A 389 -1.69 24.11 -5.51
C PRO A 389 -1.84 23.23 -4.25
N PRO A 390 -0.97 23.41 -3.26
CA PRO A 390 -1.12 22.80 -1.94
C PRO A 390 -2.50 23.07 -1.35
N LYS A 391 -3.14 22.04 -0.77
CA LYS A 391 -4.46 22.13 -0.11
C LYS A 391 -5.65 22.50 -1.00
N GLU A 392 -5.45 22.62 -2.32
CA GLU A 392 -6.51 22.97 -3.26
C GLU A 392 -7.67 21.99 -3.18
N GLN A 393 -8.90 22.51 -3.22
CA GLN A 393 -10.13 21.73 -3.15
C GLN A 393 -11.06 22.05 -4.32
N PHE A 394 -11.62 21.00 -4.91
CA PHE A 394 -12.56 21.07 -6.02
C PHE A 394 -13.90 20.49 -5.59
N ASN A 395 -14.95 21.31 -5.65
CA ASN A 395 -16.33 20.89 -5.39
C ASN A 395 -17.10 20.96 -6.71
N LEU A 396 -17.60 19.82 -7.17
CA LEU A 396 -18.03 19.63 -8.55
C LEU A 396 -19.36 18.88 -8.61
N SER A 397 -20.12 19.15 -9.67
CA SER A 397 -21.32 18.41 -10.03
C SER A 397 -21.24 18.11 -11.52
N ILE A 398 -20.96 16.85 -11.85
CA ILE A 398 -20.73 16.39 -13.22
C ILE A 398 -22.00 15.66 -13.69
N PRO A 399 -22.75 16.19 -14.67
CA PRO A 399 -23.88 15.47 -15.24
C PRO A 399 -23.37 14.31 -16.10
N LEU A 400 -23.93 13.12 -15.88
CA LEU A 400 -23.58 11.89 -16.59
C LEU A 400 -24.85 11.19 -17.06
N ARG A 401 -24.75 10.49 -18.21
CA ARG A 401 -25.80 9.57 -18.65
C ARG A 401 -25.45 8.18 -18.16
N LEU A 402 -26.33 7.59 -17.34
CA LEU A 402 -26.12 6.24 -16.82
C LEU A 402 -26.93 5.22 -17.62
N PRO A 403 -26.35 4.06 -17.93
CA PRO A 403 -27.11 2.93 -18.45
C PRO A 403 -28.23 2.50 -17.50
N ALA A 404 -29.33 2.00 -18.07
CA ALA A 404 -30.54 1.56 -17.36
C ALA A 404 -30.32 0.44 -16.32
N ASN A 405 -29.24 -0.32 -16.43
CA ASN A 405 -28.96 -1.48 -15.56
C ASN A 405 -27.89 -1.21 -14.49
N VAL A 406 -27.48 0.05 -14.29
CA VAL A 406 -26.48 0.40 -13.27
C VAL A 406 -27.08 0.23 -11.87
N ALA A 407 -26.42 -0.56 -11.03
CA ALA A 407 -26.75 -0.72 -9.62
C ALA A 407 -25.65 -0.24 -8.67
N GLY A 408 -24.40 -0.15 -9.16
CA GLY A 408 -23.25 0.29 -8.38
C GLY A 408 -22.28 1.16 -9.18
N TYR A 409 -21.40 1.85 -8.46
CA TYR A 409 -20.29 2.56 -9.05
C TYR A 409 -19.06 2.54 -8.16
N ARG A 410 -17.90 2.74 -8.78
CA ARG A 410 -16.62 2.96 -8.11
C ARG A 410 -15.93 4.14 -8.76
N LEU A 411 -15.54 5.12 -7.97
CA LEU A 411 -14.81 6.31 -8.42
C LEU A 411 -13.37 6.26 -7.93
N ARG A 412 -12.41 6.52 -8.83
CA ARG A 412 -10.98 6.54 -8.54
C ARG A 412 -10.29 7.71 -9.24
N VAL A 413 -9.12 8.10 -8.72
CA VAL A 413 -8.20 8.96 -9.45
C VAL A 413 -7.28 8.10 -10.32
N ALA A 414 -6.99 8.57 -11.53
CA ALA A 414 -6.13 7.87 -12.48
C ALA A 414 -5.11 8.81 -13.12
N TYR A 415 -3.90 8.31 -13.34
CA TYR A 415 -2.89 8.93 -14.18
C TYR A 415 -2.61 7.94 -15.31
N PRO A 416 -3.36 7.99 -16.42
CA PRO A 416 -3.09 7.13 -17.55
C PRO A 416 -1.65 7.34 -18.02
N PRO A 417 -0.94 6.29 -18.46
CA PRO A 417 0.39 6.44 -19.03
C PRO A 417 0.31 7.42 -20.20
N PHE A 418 1.31 8.30 -20.34
CA PHE A 418 1.39 9.25 -21.45
C PHE A 418 1.18 8.50 -22.78
N THR A 419 0.00 8.59 -23.36
CA THR A 419 -0.18 8.30 -24.77
C THR A 419 0.63 9.36 -25.49
N GLN A 420 1.60 8.94 -26.31
CA GLN A 420 2.26 9.84 -27.25
C GLN A 420 1.17 10.68 -27.95
N PRO A 421 1.42 11.98 -28.20
CA PRO A 421 0.48 12.75 -29.00
C PRO A 421 0.27 12.00 -30.33
N PRO A 422 -0.95 12.04 -30.91
CA PRO A 422 -1.15 11.50 -32.23
C PRO A 422 -0.08 12.08 -33.14
N SER A 423 0.63 11.20 -33.85
CA SER A 423 1.53 11.61 -34.91
C SER A 423 0.77 12.55 -35.84
N LEU A 424 1.31 13.75 -36.04
CA LEU A 424 0.83 14.70 -37.04
C LEU A 424 0.81 14.07 -38.43
#